data_AF-A0A561T221-F1
#
_entry.id   AF-A0A561T221-F1
#
_cell.length_a   1.000
_cell.length_b   1.000
_cell.length_c   1.000
_cell.angle_alpha   90.00
_cell.angle_beta   90.00
_cell.angle_gamma   90.00
#
_symmetry.space_group_name_H-M   'P 1'
#
loop_
_entity.id
_entity.type
_entity.pdbx_description
1 polymer ?
#
loop_
_entity_poly.entity_id
_entity_poly.type
_entity_poly.pdbx_seq_one_letter_code
_entity_poly.pdbx_strand_id
1 'polypeptide(L)'
;MARRVDEDQTNRLLGHILTPREPFGPRATETVVDGGALDPEAVDSGEAALAKLFDRSNLIYAQVSAGSRPTYIIGRKGAGKTTFLRGAASDRGHKQVMLRTATVYAEMVAVLNHYRQVRRSPLFVPQAAEIWLALFDHVALFHACDTAVSDDPPDELQVMWDYLAAPPYCRSDATSVVERFLAELQRRIEDPSVRGVRELVDGMERGGIAFGRVRPALRALMARRPERLTIVMDNLEDLHARIFELEEVLAGLFHAVGLAVTHHGSGRPFGLQLCLPSELWDQIHRVSANPEKDFAGNYLTIYWTARSCCTSPAPATGCSCRPTTRVSSRRSPRARRAPTSPMWGSCAPRYPISLVTAEPRRIRSPTSSATPSSCPGT
;
A
#
# COMPACT_ATOMS: atom_id res chain seq x y z
N MET A 1 24.59 26.50 8.40
CA MET A 1 25.30 26.51 7.10
C MET A 1 24.79 25.38 6.20
N ALA A 2 24.73 24.13 6.67
CA ALA A 2 24.16 22.98 5.93
C ALA A 2 22.73 23.19 5.36
N ARG A 3 21.78 23.72 6.14
CA ARG A 3 20.40 24.01 5.67
C ARG A 3 20.30 24.96 4.47
N ARG A 4 21.26 25.87 4.27
CA ARG A 4 21.25 26.81 3.13
C ARG A 4 21.74 26.14 1.85
N VAL A 5 22.66 25.18 1.97
CA VAL A 5 23.21 24.44 0.82
C VAL A 5 22.15 23.52 0.21
N ASP A 6 21.36 22.86 1.05
CA ASP A 6 20.26 21.97 0.65
C ASP A 6 19.11 22.72 -0.05
N GLU A 7 18.79 23.94 0.41
CA GLU A 7 17.74 24.75 -0.21
C GLU A 7 18.13 25.28 -1.60
N ASP A 8 19.38 25.71 -1.78
CA ASP A 8 19.91 26.15 -3.08
C ASP A 8 19.99 24.99 -4.08
N GLN A 9 20.38 23.79 -3.64
CA GLN A 9 20.42 22.58 -4.47
C GLN A 9 19.02 22.17 -4.91
N THR A 10 18.06 22.17 -3.97
CA THR A 10 16.64 21.92 -4.26
C THR A 10 16.10 22.94 -5.28
N ASN A 11 16.41 24.23 -5.11
CA ASN A 11 15.93 25.28 -6.03
C ASN A 11 16.56 25.17 -7.43
N ARG A 12 17.84 24.78 -7.52
CA ARG A 12 18.49 24.46 -8.82
C ARG A 12 17.83 23.28 -9.50
N LEU A 13 17.56 22.20 -8.75
CA LEU A 13 16.87 21.02 -9.27
C LEU A 13 15.47 21.40 -9.80
N LEU A 14 14.70 22.19 -9.04
CA LEU A 14 13.40 22.71 -9.49
C LEU A 14 13.51 23.57 -10.76
N GLY A 15 14.54 24.42 -10.88
CA GLY A 15 14.80 25.21 -12.08
C GLY A 15 15.15 24.37 -13.32
N HIS A 16 15.76 23.20 -13.14
CA HIS A 16 16.02 22.25 -14.21
C HIS A 16 14.78 21.43 -14.60
N ILE A 17 13.91 21.14 -13.63
CA ILE A 17 12.70 20.34 -13.82
C ILE A 17 11.57 21.17 -14.44
N LEU A 18 11.36 22.41 -13.98
CA LEU A 18 10.31 23.30 -14.45
C LEU A 18 10.79 24.08 -15.67
N THR A 19 10.65 23.47 -16.85
CA THR A 19 11.06 24.10 -18.11
C THR A 19 9.88 24.80 -18.80
N PRO A 20 10.10 25.72 -19.75
CA PRO A 20 9.02 26.28 -20.57
C PRO A 20 8.20 25.23 -21.35
N ARG A 21 8.78 24.04 -21.59
CA ARG A 21 8.11 22.91 -22.25
C ARG A 21 7.33 22.03 -21.26
N GLU A 22 7.72 22.06 -19.99
CA GLU A 22 7.14 21.29 -18.90
C GLU A 22 6.88 22.21 -17.69
N PRO A 23 6.04 23.26 -17.84
CA PRO A 23 5.87 24.29 -16.81
C PRO A 23 5.19 23.77 -15.54
N PHE A 24 4.62 22.57 -15.59
CA PHE A 24 3.93 21.90 -14.49
C PHE A 24 4.73 20.74 -13.91
N GLY A 25 6.01 20.61 -14.27
CA GLY A 25 6.87 19.50 -13.86
C GLY A 25 6.94 18.38 -14.90
N PRO A 26 7.80 17.38 -14.64
CA PRO A 26 8.12 16.35 -15.61
C PRO A 26 6.99 15.32 -15.65
N ARG A 27 6.86 14.63 -16.79
CA ARG A 27 5.81 13.63 -17.00
C ARG A 27 5.91 12.42 -16.06
N ALA A 28 7.11 12.12 -15.57
CA ALA A 28 7.40 11.00 -14.69
C ALA A 28 7.90 11.51 -13.33
N THR A 29 7.35 10.98 -12.23
CA THR A 29 7.74 11.39 -10.88
C THR A 29 9.16 10.89 -10.56
N GLU A 30 9.54 9.77 -11.17
CA GLU A 30 10.88 9.19 -11.15
C GLU A 30 11.92 10.19 -11.64
N THR A 31 11.62 11.05 -12.61
CA THR A 31 12.56 12.07 -13.08
C THR A 31 12.90 13.12 -12.02
N VAL A 32 11.99 13.39 -11.09
CA VAL A 32 12.22 14.31 -9.96
C VAL A 32 13.07 13.63 -8.88
N VAL A 33 12.81 12.36 -8.62
CA VAL A 33 13.44 11.62 -7.51
C VAL A 33 14.78 11.01 -7.92
N ASP A 34 14.84 10.39 -9.10
CA ASP A 34 16.06 9.82 -9.69
C ASP A 34 16.91 10.89 -10.38
N GLY A 35 16.39 12.09 -10.63
CA GLY A 35 17.18 13.27 -11.02
C GLY A 35 18.20 13.67 -9.94
N GLY A 36 17.94 13.31 -8.68
CA GLY A 36 18.90 13.35 -7.58
C GLY A 36 19.86 12.16 -7.54
N ALA A 37 19.58 11.04 -8.22
CA ALA A 37 20.37 9.81 -8.10
C ALA A 37 21.74 9.82 -8.82
N LEU A 38 22.08 10.89 -9.55
CA LEU A 38 23.44 11.09 -10.09
C LEU A 38 24.44 11.59 -9.03
N ASP A 39 23.95 12.01 -7.86
CA ASP A 39 24.76 12.41 -6.71
C ASP A 39 24.10 11.87 -5.42
N PRO A 40 24.73 10.97 -4.66
CA PRO A 40 24.14 10.41 -3.44
C PRO A 40 23.79 11.47 -2.36
N GLU A 41 24.34 12.69 -2.41
CA GLU A 41 23.90 13.82 -1.57
C GLU A 41 22.61 14.50 -2.09
N ALA A 42 22.20 14.24 -3.33
CA ALA A 42 21.05 14.88 -3.99
C ALA A 42 19.74 14.06 -3.93
N VAL A 43 19.76 12.84 -3.38
CA VAL A 43 18.53 12.04 -3.15
C VAL A 43 17.59 12.77 -2.19
N ASP A 44 18.15 13.34 -1.12
CA ASP A 44 17.41 14.19 -0.17
C ASP A 44 16.84 15.44 -0.87
N SER A 45 17.58 16.01 -1.83
CA SER A 45 17.13 17.15 -2.62
C SER A 45 15.99 16.81 -3.60
N GLY A 46 15.93 15.57 -4.11
CA GLY A 46 14.83 15.07 -4.95
C GLY A 46 13.52 14.91 -4.18
N GLU A 47 13.58 14.34 -2.97
CA GLU A 47 12.44 14.28 -2.06
C GLU A 47 12.00 15.67 -1.60
N ALA A 48 12.95 16.57 -1.30
CA ALA A 48 12.67 17.96 -0.94
C ALA A 48 12.03 18.74 -2.10
N ALA A 49 12.48 18.52 -3.34
CA ALA A 49 11.88 19.13 -4.53
C ALA A 49 10.46 18.62 -4.75
N LEU A 50 10.22 17.31 -4.60
CA LEU A 50 8.89 16.73 -4.68
C LEU A 50 7.98 17.29 -3.59
N ALA A 51 8.48 17.43 -2.36
CA ALA A 51 7.75 18.01 -1.25
C ALA A 51 7.33 19.48 -1.51
N LYS A 52 8.14 20.25 -2.27
CA LYS A 52 7.81 21.62 -2.71
C LYS A 52 6.79 21.65 -3.86
N LEU A 53 6.83 20.68 -4.76
CA LEU A 53 5.89 20.57 -5.89
C LEU A 53 4.53 19.99 -5.48
N PHE A 54 4.49 19.23 -4.39
CA PHE A 54 3.29 18.57 -3.94
C PHE A 54 2.34 19.53 -3.21
N ASP A 55 1.17 19.79 -3.80
CA ASP A 55 0.15 20.63 -3.20
C ASP A 55 -0.53 19.94 -2.01
N ARG A 56 -0.08 20.28 -0.80
CA ARG A 56 -0.66 19.82 0.47
C ARG A 56 -1.99 20.48 0.82
N SER A 57 -2.36 21.57 0.14
CA SER A 57 -3.68 22.18 0.30
C SER A 57 -4.78 21.39 -0.44
N ASN A 58 -4.38 20.41 -1.26
CA ASN A 58 -5.29 19.54 -1.97
C ASN A 58 -6.24 18.81 -0.99
N LEU A 59 -7.54 18.95 -1.23
CA LEU A 59 -8.60 18.33 -0.43
C LEU A 59 -8.40 16.81 -0.28
N ILE A 60 -7.89 16.13 -1.32
CA ILE A 60 -7.60 14.70 -1.31
C ILE A 60 -6.54 14.40 -0.24
N TYR A 61 -5.48 15.21 -0.20
CA TYR A 61 -4.44 15.10 0.81
C TYR A 61 -4.95 15.44 2.21
N ALA A 62 -5.70 16.52 2.36
CA ALA A 62 -6.29 16.93 3.64
C ALA A 62 -7.22 15.86 4.23
N GLN A 63 -8.04 15.21 3.39
CA GLN A 63 -8.94 14.13 3.81
C GLN A 63 -8.19 12.87 4.26
N VAL A 64 -7.16 12.45 3.53
CA VAL A 64 -6.32 11.31 3.91
C VAL A 64 -5.50 11.62 5.16
N SER A 65 -5.05 12.86 5.28
CA SER A 65 -4.33 13.37 6.44
C SER A 65 -5.22 13.45 7.69
N ALA A 66 -6.52 13.70 7.56
CA ALA A 66 -7.44 13.71 8.69
C ALA A 66 -7.95 12.31 9.09
N GLY A 67 -7.82 11.32 8.20
CA GLY A 67 -8.37 9.98 8.36
C GLY A 67 -7.34 8.87 8.55
N SER A 68 -7.79 7.63 8.39
CA SER A 68 -6.91 6.47 8.27
C SER A 68 -6.35 6.39 6.85
N ARG A 69 -5.07 5.99 6.73
CA ARG A 69 -4.43 5.84 5.43
C ARG A 69 -5.16 4.79 4.59
N PRO A 70 -5.38 5.06 3.29
CA PRO A 70 -6.01 4.08 2.41
C PRO A 70 -5.06 2.90 2.18
N THR A 71 -5.59 1.69 2.27
CA THR A 71 -4.90 0.46 1.84
C THR A 71 -4.83 0.41 0.32
N TYR A 72 -5.89 0.87 -0.35
CA TYR A 72 -5.98 0.86 -1.81
C TYR A 72 -6.07 2.28 -2.34
N ILE A 73 -5.21 2.64 -3.29
CA ILE A 73 -5.27 3.90 -4.01
C ILE A 73 -5.61 3.59 -5.46
N ILE A 74 -6.83 3.91 -5.84
CA ILE A 74 -7.41 3.56 -7.14
C ILE A 74 -7.45 4.80 -8.00
N GLY A 75 -6.98 4.72 -9.24
CA GLY A 75 -7.07 5.84 -10.17
C GLY A 75 -6.61 5.45 -11.57
N ARG A 76 -6.95 6.29 -12.55
CA ARG A 76 -6.55 6.06 -13.95
C ARG A 76 -5.03 6.09 -14.12
N LYS A 77 -4.54 5.56 -15.24
CA LYS A 77 -3.13 5.77 -15.64
C LYS A 77 -2.84 7.28 -15.73
N GLY A 78 -1.74 7.72 -15.12
CA GLY A 78 -1.40 9.15 -15.06
C GLY A 78 -2.25 10.00 -14.09
N ALA A 79 -3.11 9.38 -13.25
CA ALA A 79 -3.87 10.12 -12.25
C ALA A 79 -3.03 10.63 -11.05
N GLY A 80 -1.70 10.58 -11.10
CA GLY A 80 -0.85 11.08 -10.01
C GLY A 80 -0.82 10.20 -8.75
N LYS A 81 -1.06 8.89 -8.88
CA LYS A 81 -1.03 7.93 -7.75
C LYS A 81 0.34 7.88 -7.07
N THR A 82 1.40 7.72 -7.87
CA THR A 82 2.81 7.74 -7.44
C THR A 82 3.19 9.06 -6.78
N THR A 83 2.81 10.18 -7.39
CA THR A 83 3.05 11.52 -6.86
C THR A 83 2.35 11.71 -5.51
N PHE A 84 1.11 11.24 -5.38
CA PHE A 84 0.36 11.26 -4.13
C PHE A 84 1.03 10.40 -3.05
N LEU A 85 1.44 9.18 -3.37
CA LEU A 85 2.12 8.29 -2.44
C LEU A 85 3.40 8.91 -1.88
N ARG A 86 4.29 9.34 -2.78
CA ARG A 86 5.60 9.89 -2.42
C ARG A 86 5.44 11.25 -1.71
N GLY A 87 4.58 12.12 -2.21
CA GLY A 87 4.30 13.42 -1.59
C GLY A 87 3.64 13.32 -0.21
N ALA A 88 2.77 12.33 0.00
CA ALA A 88 2.13 12.09 1.31
C ALA A 88 3.03 11.37 2.33
N ALA A 89 4.15 10.78 1.88
CA ALA A 89 5.11 10.13 2.75
C ALA A 89 5.86 11.14 3.63
N SER A 90 6.20 12.31 3.07
CA SER A 90 7.14 13.27 3.66
C SER A 90 6.67 14.02 4.90
N ASP A 91 5.38 13.96 5.27
CA ASP A 91 4.78 14.95 6.18
C ASP A 91 4.65 14.51 7.66
N ARG A 92 4.93 13.24 8.03
CA ARG A 92 4.45 12.70 9.33
C ARG A 92 5.32 11.67 10.07
N GLY A 93 6.62 11.56 9.77
CA GLY A 93 7.45 10.52 10.43
C GLY A 93 6.91 9.11 10.17
N HIS A 94 6.22 8.90 9.05
CA HIS A 94 5.80 7.58 8.63
C HIS A 94 6.78 7.09 7.58
N LYS A 95 7.54 6.05 7.92
CA LYS A 95 8.46 5.44 6.97
C LYS A 95 7.70 4.65 5.93
N GLN A 96 7.94 4.98 4.67
CA GLN A 96 7.44 4.21 3.53
C GLN A 96 8.59 3.44 2.90
N VAL A 97 8.33 2.19 2.55
CA VAL A 97 9.25 1.37 1.78
C VAL A 97 8.55 0.95 0.50
N MET A 98 9.06 1.42 -0.64
CA MET A 98 8.47 1.15 -1.94
C MET A 98 9.13 -0.07 -2.60
N LEU A 99 8.31 -1.01 -3.07
CA LEU A 99 8.75 -2.21 -3.78
C LEU A 99 8.61 -2.02 -5.29
N ARG A 100 9.60 -2.47 -6.06
CA ARG A 100 9.52 -2.55 -7.53
C ARG A 100 8.61 -3.72 -7.93
N THR A 101 7.33 -3.45 -8.09
CA THR A 101 6.30 -4.50 -8.23
C THR A 101 6.54 -5.45 -9.40
N ALA A 102 7.06 -4.97 -10.55
CA ALA A 102 7.32 -5.80 -11.72
C ALA A 102 8.30 -6.96 -11.41
N THR A 103 9.38 -6.65 -10.69
CA THR A 103 10.36 -7.61 -10.20
C THR A 103 9.73 -8.58 -9.20
N VAL A 104 9.04 -8.04 -8.19
CA VAL A 104 8.43 -8.87 -7.14
C VAL A 104 7.41 -9.85 -7.71
N TYR A 105 6.61 -9.44 -8.69
CA TYR A 105 5.67 -10.32 -9.36
C TYR A 105 6.36 -11.40 -10.19
N ALA A 106 7.42 -11.07 -10.92
CA ALA A 106 8.16 -12.05 -11.69
C ALA A 106 8.76 -13.14 -10.78
N GLU A 107 9.40 -12.73 -9.68
CA GLU A 107 9.96 -13.66 -8.69
C GLU A 107 8.87 -14.49 -7.99
N MET A 108 7.71 -13.88 -7.70
CA MET A 108 6.61 -14.61 -7.10
C MET A 108 6.04 -15.66 -8.06
N VAL A 109 5.86 -15.32 -9.34
CA VAL A 109 5.47 -16.30 -10.38
C VAL A 109 6.48 -17.45 -10.44
N ALA A 110 7.78 -17.14 -10.42
CA ALA A 110 8.84 -18.16 -10.44
C ALA A 110 8.73 -19.13 -9.25
N VAL A 111 8.54 -18.62 -8.03
CA VAL A 111 8.34 -19.45 -6.82
C VAL A 111 7.09 -20.33 -6.92
N LEU A 112 5.94 -19.77 -7.33
CA LEU A 112 4.69 -20.55 -7.40
C LEU A 112 4.80 -21.65 -8.46
N ASN A 113 5.40 -21.35 -9.61
CA ASN A 113 5.64 -22.33 -10.67
C ASN A 113 6.65 -23.41 -10.23
N HIS A 114 7.74 -23.01 -9.57
CA HIS A 114 8.74 -23.95 -9.07
C HIS A 114 8.15 -24.89 -8.01
N TYR A 115 7.33 -24.37 -7.08
CA TYR A 115 6.59 -25.19 -6.12
C TYR A 115 5.72 -26.24 -6.82
N ARG A 116 4.94 -25.82 -7.81
CA ARG A 116 4.06 -26.72 -8.59
C ARG A 116 4.86 -27.83 -9.28
N GLN A 117 6.01 -27.50 -9.85
CA GLN A 117 6.87 -28.45 -10.56
C GLN A 117 7.49 -29.47 -9.60
N VAL A 118 8.09 -29.01 -8.50
CA VAL A 118 8.80 -29.87 -7.54
C VAL A 118 7.83 -30.70 -6.69
N ARG A 119 6.80 -30.06 -6.14
CA ARG A 119 5.86 -30.70 -5.20
C ARG A 119 4.70 -31.42 -5.87
N ARG A 120 4.51 -31.23 -7.18
CA ARG A 120 3.40 -31.80 -7.97
C ARG A 120 2.03 -31.53 -7.34
N SER A 121 1.90 -30.40 -6.64
CA SER A 121 0.70 -29.96 -5.94
C SER A 121 0.41 -28.51 -6.30
N PRO A 122 -0.87 -28.14 -6.54
CA PRO A 122 -1.22 -26.73 -6.66
C PRO A 122 -0.98 -26.01 -5.32
N LEU A 123 -0.61 -24.74 -5.40
CA LEU A 123 -0.68 -23.82 -4.27
C LEU A 123 -2.06 -23.18 -4.25
N PHE A 124 -2.74 -23.28 -3.11
CA PHE A 124 -4.01 -22.60 -2.91
C PHE A 124 -3.78 -21.13 -2.54
N VAL A 125 -4.78 -20.28 -2.78
CA VAL A 125 -4.73 -18.83 -2.47
C VAL A 125 -4.26 -18.52 -1.04
N PRO A 126 -4.72 -19.24 0.02
CA PRO A 126 -4.23 -19.00 1.38
C PRO A 126 -2.73 -19.27 1.54
N GLN A 127 -2.19 -20.26 0.84
CA GLN A 127 -0.76 -20.59 0.89
C GLN A 127 0.08 -19.56 0.13
N ALA A 128 -0.40 -19.09 -1.03
CA ALA A 128 0.23 -17.97 -1.72
C ALA A 128 0.23 -16.69 -0.86
N ALA A 129 -0.86 -16.46 -0.12
CA ALA A 129 -0.94 -15.35 0.83
C ALA A 129 0.05 -15.48 2.00
N GLU A 130 0.32 -16.69 2.49
CA GLU A 130 1.36 -16.91 3.51
C GLU A 130 2.75 -16.48 3.01
N ILE A 131 3.07 -16.78 1.74
CA ILE A 131 4.35 -16.36 1.13
C ILE A 131 4.41 -14.83 1.02
N TRP A 132 3.32 -14.18 0.58
CA TRP A 132 3.23 -12.71 0.56
C TRP A 132 3.41 -12.07 1.93
N LEU A 133 2.77 -12.63 2.96
CA LEU A 133 2.93 -12.11 4.33
C LEU A 133 4.35 -12.29 4.83
N ALA A 134 5.00 -13.42 4.53
CA ALA A 134 6.38 -13.66 4.87
C ALA A 134 7.34 -12.69 4.15
N LEU A 135 7.07 -12.40 2.88
CA LEU A 135 7.78 -11.39 2.10
C LEU A 135 7.69 -10.02 2.76
N PHE A 136 6.49 -9.59 3.15
CA PHE A 136 6.31 -8.31 3.84
C PHE A 136 6.96 -8.29 5.23
N ASP A 137 6.91 -9.41 5.97
CA ASP A 137 7.63 -9.56 7.23
C ASP A 137 9.16 -9.40 7.02
N HIS A 138 9.73 -9.87 5.89
CA HIS A 138 11.15 -9.66 5.55
C HIS A 138 11.49 -8.21 5.20
N VAL A 139 10.61 -7.52 4.48
CA VAL A 139 10.78 -6.09 4.20
C VAL A 139 10.76 -5.29 5.51
N ALA A 140 9.84 -5.62 6.41
CA ALA A 140 9.76 -5.00 7.73
C ALA A 140 10.97 -5.33 8.62
N LEU A 141 11.46 -6.57 8.57
CA LEU A 141 12.68 -6.99 9.25
C LEU A 141 13.90 -6.18 8.80
N PHE A 142 14.09 -6.05 7.48
CA PHE A 142 15.17 -5.25 6.92
C PHE A 142 15.08 -3.79 7.35
N HIS A 143 13.89 -3.19 7.21
CA HIS A 143 13.65 -1.81 7.65
C HIS A 143 13.93 -1.63 9.15
N ALA A 144 13.49 -2.56 9.99
CA ALA A 144 13.69 -2.50 11.43
C ALA A 144 15.18 -2.45 11.78
N CYS A 145 16.00 -3.27 11.12
CA CYS A 145 17.45 -3.30 11.34
C CYS A 145 18.17 -2.08 10.77
N ASP A 146 17.73 -1.59 9.61
CA ASP A 146 18.31 -0.41 8.94
C ASP A 146 18.03 0.89 9.72
N THR A 147 16.86 0.98 10.35
CA THR A 147 16.46 2.15 11.15
C THR A 147 16.51 1.87 12.66
N ALA A 148 17.46 1.04 13.11
CA ALA A 148 17.61 0.72 14.52
C ALA A 148 17.94 1.98 15.35
N VAL A 149 17.29 2.12 16.50
CA VAL A 149 17.50 3.24 17.44
C VAL A 149 17.87 2.72 18.83
N SER A 150 18.46 3.56 19.67
CA SER A 150 18.93 3.17 21.01
C SER A 150 17.83 2.64 21.94
N ASP A 151 16.58 3.06 21.71
CA ASP A 151 15.42 2.69 22.53
C ASP A 151 14.78 1.37 22.07
N ASP A 152 15.25 0.79 20.96
CA ASP A 152 14.79 -0.52 20.52
C ASP A 152 15.21 -1.61 21.52
N PRO A 153 14.37 -2.61 21.75
CA PRO A 153 14.70 -3.68 22.67
C PRO A 153 15.88 -4.52 22.15
N PRO A 154 17.00 -4.61 22.88
CA PRO A 154 18.27 -5.10 22.36
C PRO A 154 18.25 -6.59 22.04
N ASP A 155 17.52 -7.39 22.80
CA ASP A 155 17.44 -8.85 22.58
C ASP A 155 16.71 -9.17 21.26
N GLU A 156 15.58 -8.51 21.00
CA GLU A 156 14.84 -8.65 19.75
C GLU A 156 15.63 -8.13 18.56
N LEU A 157 16.32 -6.99 18.72
CA LEU A 157 17.17 -6.43 17.69
C LEU A 157 18.36 -7.35 17.37
N GLN A 158 18.99 -7.94 18.38
CA GLN A 158 20.08 -8.90 18.20
C GLN A 158 19.61 -10.15 17.44
N VAL A 159 18.45 -10.72 17.79
CA VAL A 159 17.87 -11.88 17.07
C VAL A 159 17.67 -11.56 15.59
N MET A 160 17.21 -10.35 15.27
CA MET A 160 17.03 -9.90 13.89
C MET A 160 18.36 -9.66 13.17
N TRP A 161 19.33 -9.05 13.84
CA TRP A 161 20.68 -8.88 13.29
C TRP A 161 21.36 -10.21 13.06
N ASP A 162 21.32 -11.16 14.00
CA ASP A 162 21.88 -12.50 13.83
C ASP A 162 21.27 -13.22 12.63
N TYR A 163 19.96 -13.06 12.41
CA TYR A 163 19.29 -13.57 11.22
C TYR A 163 19.75 -12.88 9.93
N LEU A 164 19.99 -11.56 9.95
CA LEU A 164 20.46 -10.80 8.78
C LEU A 164 21.99 -10.80 8.62
N ALA A 165 22.76 -11.27 9.60
CA ALA A 165 24.21 -11.12 9.71
C ALA A 165 25.01 -11.84 8.63
N ALA A 166 24.35 -12.63 7.76
CA ALA A 166 24.97 -13.12 6.54
C ALA A 166 25.21 -11.95 5.56
N PRO A 167 26.46 -11.67 5.14
CA PRO A 167 26.71 -10.81 3.98
C PRO A 167 25.88 -11.34 2.79
N PRO A 168 25.11 -10.51 2.06
CA PRO A 168 25.39 -9.11 1.73
C PRO A 168 24.23 -8.12 2.06
N TYR A 169 23.56 -8.22 3.21
CA TYR A 169 22.41 -7.33 3.50
C TYR A 169 22.79 -5.85 3.75
N CYS A 170 24.06 -5.53 4.01
CA CYS A 170 24.51 -4.20 4.42
C CYS A 170 24.37 -3.04 3.41
N ARG A 171 23.89 -3.25 2.17
CA ARG A 171 23.63 -2.18 1.17
C ARG A 171 22.51 -2.50 0.18
N SER A 172 21.51 -3.25 0.62
CA SER A 172 20.46 -3.76 -0.28
C SER A 172 19.24 -2.86 -0.23
N ASP A 173 18.56 -2.63 -1.35
CA ASP A 173 17.22 -2.04 -1.28
C ASP A 173 16.18 -3.08 -0.82
N ALA A 174 14.99 -2.62 -0.42
CA ALA A 174 13.94 -3.51 0.03
C ALA A 174 13.48 -4.52 -1.04
N THR A 175 13.61 -4.17 -2.32
CA THR A 175 13.29 -5.09 -3.43
C THR A 175 14.29 -6.24 -3.48
N SER A 176 15.58 -5.95 -3.29
CA SER A 176 16.67 -6.94 -3.26
C SER A 176 16.50 -7.92 -2.09
N VAL A 177 15.96 -7.46 -0.96
CA VAL A 177 15.62 -8.33 0.18
C VAL A 177 14.52 -9.32 -0.21
N VAL A 178 13.52 -8.86 -0.95
CA VAL A 178 12.43 -9.69 -1.46
C VAL A 178 12.96 -10.73 -2.45
N GLU A 179 13.76 -10.32 -3.43
CA GLU A 179 14.38 -11.25 -4.41
C GLU A 179 15.16 -12.36 -3.70
N ARG A 180 15.98 -12.02 -2.70
CA ARG A 180 16.75 -13.01 -1.94
C ARG A 180 15.87 -13.94 -1.12
N PHE A 181 14.83 -13.41 -0.48
CA PHE A 181 13.85 -14.23 0.24
C PHE A 181 13.19 -15.24 -0.70
N LEU A 182 12.74 -14.80 -1.88
CA LEU A 182 12.07 -15.65 -2.85
C LEU A 182 13.04 -16.68 -3.45
N ALA A 183 14.28 -16.30 -3.75
CA ALA A 183 15.32 -17.23 -4.22
C ALA A 183 15.68 -18.29 -3.16
N GLU A 184 15.76 -17.91 -1.88
CA GLU A 184 15.95 -18.85 -0.77
C GLU A 184 14.77 -19.82 -0.64
N LEU A 185 13.55 -19.29 -0.76
CA LEU A 185 12.34 -20.10 -0.71
C LEU A 185 12.30 -21.11 -1.86
N GLN A 186 12.74 -20.74 -3.08
CA GLN A 186 12.88 -21.69 -4.20
C GLN A 186 13.82 -22.84 -3.84
N ARG A 187 15.01 -22.57 -3.32
CA ARG A 187 15.96 -23.63 -2.91
C ARG A 187 15.36 -24.54 -1.84
N ARG A 188 14.64 -23.97 -0.87
CA ARG A 188 14.02 -24.76 0.20
C ARG A 188 12.85 -25.61 -0.28
N ILE A 189 12.15 -25.17 -1.33
CA ILE A 189 11.07 -25.97 -1.95
C ILE A 189 11.61 -27.32 -2.44
N GLU A 190 12.89 -27.43 -2.77
CA GLU A 190 13.53 -28.69 -3.20
C GLU A 190 13.71 -29.70 -2.06
N ASP A 191 13.66 -29.28 -0.79
CA ASP A 191 13.87 -30.17 0.37
C ASP A 191 12.64 -31.09 0.61
N PRO A 192 12.73 -32.40 0.33
CA PRO A 192 11.59 -33.30 0.44
C PRO A 192 11.11 -33.53 1.87
N SER A 193 11.92 -33.20 2.89
CA SER A 193 11.57 -33.38 4.30
C SER A 193 10.48 -32.41 4.77
N VAL A 194 10.42 -31.22 4.16
CA VAL A 194 9.45 -30.17 4.50
C VAL A 194 8.17 -30.35 3.70
N ARG A 195 6.99 -30.36 4.33
CA ARG A 195 5.72 -30.63 3.63
C ARG A 195 4.77 -29.44 3.52
N GLY A 196 4.87 -28.47 4.42
CA GLY A 196 3.95 -27.30 4.45
C GLY A 196 4.60 -25.99 3.99
N VAL A 197 3.82 -25.09 3.38
CA VAL A 197 4.30 -23.73 3.03
C VAL A 197 4.70 -22.94 4.27
N ARG A 198 3.90 -23.00 5.33
CA ARG A 198 4.28 -22.45 6.63
C ARG A 198 5.58 -23.04 7.16
N GLU A 199 5.79 -24.35 7.05
CA GLU A 199 7.02 -24.99 7.51
C GLU A 199 8.23 -24.58 6.66
N LEU A 200 8.04 -24.43 5.34
CA LEU A 200 9.05 -23.89 4.42
C LEU A 200 9.45 -22.48 4.84
N VAL A 201 8.47 -21.59 5.03
CA VAL A 201 8.71 -20.20 5.42
C VAL A 201 9.30 -20.12 6.83
N ASP A 202 8.68 -20.77 7.81
CA ASP A 202 9.04 -20.67 9.23
C ASP A 202 10.42 -21.27 9.51
N GLY A 203 10.78 -22.33 8.80
CA GLY A 203 12.05 -22.99 8.99
C GLY A 203 13.23 -22.34 8.29
N MET A 204 13.03 -21.32 7.43
CA MET A 204 14.14 -20.63 6.76
C MET A 204 15.16 -20.13 7.76
N GLU A 205 16.41 -20.55 7.62
CA GLU A 205 17.44 -20.33 8.61
C GLU A 205 18.55 -19.44 8.05
N ARG A 206 18.99 -18.47 8.84
CA ARG A 206 20.14 -17.61 8.53
C ARG A 206 20.87 -17.30 9.83
N GLY A 207 22.20 -17.37 9.81
CA GLY A 207 23.01 -17.16 11.02
C GLY A 207 22.66 -18.09 12.19
N GLY A 208 22.15 -19.30 11.92
CA GLY A 208 21.69 -20.21 12.97
C GLY A 208 20.29 -19.91 13.53
N ILE A 209 19.59 -18.91 12.99
CA ILE A 209 18.28 -18.46 13.49
C ILE A 209 17.21 -18.77 12.45
N ALA A 210 16.16 -19.47 12.85
CA ALA A 210 15.00 -19.73 12.01
C ALA A 210 14.05 -18.52 11.96
N PHE A 211 13.44 -18.26 10.79
CA PHE A 211 12.53 -17.15 10.57
C PHE A 211 11.27 -17.19 11.47
N GLY A 212 10.85 -18.38 11.88
CA GLY A 212 9.83 -18.60 12.91
C GLY A 212 10.13 -17.88 14.23
N ARG A 213 11.42 -17.79 14.62
CA ARG A 213 11.87 -17.09 15.84
C ARG A 213 12.00 -15.57 15.64
N VAL A 214 12.31 -15.14 14.42
CA VAL A 214 12.50 -13.72 14.09
C VAL A 214 11.17 -12.95 14.06
N ARG A 215 10.10 -13.55 13.52
CA ARG A 215 8.78 -12.89 13.43
C ARG A 215 8.23 -12.37 14.76
N PRO A 216 8.22 -13.13 15.86
CA PRO A 216 7.75 -12.58 17.15
C PRO A 216 8.65 -11.45 17.66
N ALA A 217 9.97 -11.53 17.47
CA ALA A 217 10.91 -10.45 17.83
C ALA A 217 10.62 -9.17 17.02
N LEU A 218 10.45 -9.30 15.70
CA LEU A 218 10.06 -8.19 14.83
C LEU A 218 8.75 -7.53 15.27
N ARG A 219 7.73 -8.34 15.60
CA ARG A 219 6.44 -7.82 16.08
C ARG A 219 6.58 -7.08 17.41
N ALA A 220 7.34 -7.64 18.34
CA ALA A 220 7.58 -7.04 19.66
C ALA A 220 8.29 -5.69 19.53
N LEU A 221 9.34 -5.61 18.70
CA LEU A 221 10.08 -4.38 18.44
C LEU A 221 9.21 -3.33 17.74
N MET A 222 8.53 -3.69 16.65
CA MET A 222 7.71 -2.75 15.89
C MET A 222 6.46 -2.28 16.64
N ALA A 223 5.97 -3.07 17.60
CA ALA A 223 4.88 -2.64 18.49
C ALA A 223 5.30 -1.52 19.46
N ARG A 224 6.60 -1.40 19.77
CA ARG A 224 7.14 -0.34 20.65
C ARG A 224 7.48 0.93 19.89
N ARG A 225 7.70 0.85 18.57
CA ARG A 225 8.00 2.03 17.76
C ARG A 225 6.76 2.89 17.55
N PRO A 226 6.87 4.23 17.74
CA PRO A 226 5.76 5.14 17.48
C PRO A 226 5.45 5.25 15.97
N GLU A 227 6.47 5.08 15.14
CA GLU A 227 6.37 5.14 13.69
C GLU A 227 5.96 3.79 13.10
N ARG A 228 4.84 3.77 12.39
CA ARG A 228 4.40 2.58 11.65
C ARG A 228 5.01 2.56 10.26
N LEU A 229 5.73 1.49 9.94
CA LEU A 229 6.18 1.19 8.60
C LEU A 229 4.97 0.98 7.67
N THR A 230 5.03 1.56 6.48
CA THR A 230 4.09 1.29 5.40
C THR A 230 4.84 0.74 4.20
N ILE A 231 4.49 -0.46 3.75
CA ILE A 231 5.03 -1.05 2.52
C ILE A 231 4.13 -0.65 1.37
N VAL A 232 4.73 -0.04 0.35
CA VAL A 232 4.05 0.53 -0.80
C VAL A 232 4.38 -0.30 -2.03
N MET A 233 3.34 -0.71 -2.74
CA MET A 233 3.46 -1.40 -4.02
C MET A 233 2.84 -0.52 -5.10
N ASP A 234 3.73 0.21 -5.77
CA ASP A 234 3.39 1.20 -6.79
C ASP A 234 3.94 0.77 -8.14
N ASN A 235 3.21 -0.10 -8.84
CA ASN A 235 3.26 -0.22 -10.30
C ASN A 235 2.27 -1.29 -10.76
N LEU A 236 0.99 -0.94 -10.76
CA LEU A 236 -0.02 -1.74 -11.47
C LEU A 236 -0.41 -1.10 -12.81
N GLU A 237 0.40 -0.16 -13.32
CA GLU A 237 0.13 0.46 -14.61
C GLU A 237 0.32 -0.55 -15.76
N ASP A 238 1.23 -1.52 -15.62
CA ASP A 238 1.42 -2.61 -16.60
C ASP A 238 0.62 -3.88 -16.26
N LEU A 239 -0.21 -3.82 -15.21
CA LEU A 239 -1.06 -4.95 -14.82
C LEU A 239 -2.01 -5.36 -15.96
N HIS A 240 -2.47 -4.40 -16.77
CA HIS A 240 -3.41 -4.64 -17.86
C HIS A 240 -2.91 -5.69 -18.85
N ALA A 241 -1.59 -5.72 -19.11
CA ALA A 241 -0.99 -6.66 -20.05
C ALA A 241 -0.79 -8.06 -19.45
N ARG A 242 -0.70 -8.18 -18.11
CA ARG A 242 -0.24 -9.38 -17.42
C ARG A 242 -1.22 -9.94 -16.40
N ILE A 243 -2.41 -9.36 -16.26
CA ILE A 243 -3.36 -9.74 -15.20
C ILE A 243 -3.73 -11.23 -15.23
N PHE A 244 -3.82 -11.82 -16.42
CA PHE A 244 -4.10 -13.25 -16.59
C PHE A 244 -2.91 -14.13 -16.20
N GLU A 245 -1.68 -13.71 -16.50
CA GLU A 245 -0.46 -14.42 -16.07
C GLU A 245 -0.27 -14.34 -14.56
N LEU A 246 -0.72 -13.24 -13.96
CA LEU A 246 -0.53 -12.92 -12.55
C LEU A 246 -1.74 -13.29 -11.69
N GLU A 247 -2.75 -13.98 -12.23
CA GLU A 247 -4.01 -14.24 -11.51
C GLU A 247 -3.79 -14.89 -10.14
N GLU A 248 -3.03 -15.99 -10.08
CA GLU A 248 -2.73 -16.69 -8.83
C GLU A 248 -1.91 -15.82 -7.84
N VAL A 249 -0.95 -15.05 -8.38
CA VAL A 249 -0.08 -14.17 -7.60
C VAL A 249 -0.89 -13.03 -6.97
N LEU A 250 -1.77 -12.41 -7.75
CA LEU A 250 -2.63 -11.32 -7.33
C LEU A 250 -3.72 -11.80 -6.37
N ALA A 251 -4.31 -12.97 -6.61
CA ALA A 251 -5.27 -13.58 -5.68
C ALA A 251 -4.63 -13.78 -4.30
N GLY A 252 -3.40 -14.33 -4.25
CA GLY A 252 -2.62 -14.45 -3.02
C GLY A 252 -2.32 -13.10 -2.37
N LEU A 253 -1.96 -12.08 -3.16
CA LEU A 253 -1.67 -10.73 -2.67
C LEU A 253 -2.90 -10.09 -2.03
N PHE A 254 -4.04 -10.08 -2.72
CA PHE A 254 -5.27 -9.48 -2.20
C PHE A 254 -5.75 -10.20 -0.95
N HIS A 255 -5.60 -11.52 -0.90
CA HIS A 255 -5.90 -12.28 0.31
C HIS A 255 -4.97 -11.91 1.47
N ALA A 256 -3.65 -11.79 1.22
CA ALA A 256 -2.68 -11.35 2.21
C ALA A 256 -2.99 -9.94 2.74
N VAL A 257 -3.42 -9.03 1.86
CA VAL A 257 -3.81 -7.66 2.23
C VAL A 257 -5.09 -7.68 3.06
N GLY A 258 -6.09 -8.45 2.65
CA GLY A 258 -7.32 -8.67 3.42
C GLY A 258 -7.03 -9.17 4.83
N LEU A 259 -6.10 -10.11 4.98
CA LEU A 259 -5.63 -10.59 6.29
C LEU A 259 -4.91 -9.48 7.06
N ALA A 260 -4.01 -8.72 6.43
CA ALA A 260 -3.28 -7.63 7.09
C ALA A 260 -4.22 -6.51 7.60
N VAL A 261 -5.30 -6.23 6.87
CA VAL A 261 -6.30 -5.21 7.21
C VAL A 261 -7.33 -5.72 8.21
N THR A 262 -7.98 -6.86 7.95
CA THR A 262 -9.09 -7.34 8.80
C THR A 262 -8.59 -7.64 10.21
N HIS A 263 -7.33 -8.02 10.33
CA HIS A 263 -6.66 -8.22 11.59
C HIS A 263 -5.96 -6.95 12.11
N HIS A 264 -6.53 -5.75 11.93
CA HIS A 264 -6.00 -4.48 12.46
C HIS A 264 -5.76 -4.43 14.01
N GLY A 265 -5.98 -5.54 14.74
CA GLY A 265 -5.52 -5.76 16.12
C GLY A 265 -4.49 -6.89 16.32
N SER A 266 -3.96 -7.55 15.28
CA SER A 266 -3.11 -8.75 15.40
C SER A 266 -1.60 -8.50 15.49
N GLY A 267 -1.18 -7.29 15.86
CA GLY A 267 0.25 -7.01 16.08
C GLY A 267 1.12 -7.20 14.84
N ARG A 268 0.60 -6.95 13.62
CA ARG A 268 1.44 -6.95 12.41
C ARG A 268 2.33 -5.70 12.40
N PRO A 269 3.61 -5.83 12.02
CA PRO A 269 4.60 -4.76 12.16
C PRO A 269 4.51 -3.66 11.09
N PHE A 270 3.62 -3.79 10.10
CA PHE A 270 3.53 -2.89 8.94
C PHE A 270 2.08 -2.66 8.48
N GLY A 271 1.87 -1.54 7.78
CA GLY A 271 0.72 -1.30 6.91
C GLY A 271 1.05 -1.57 5.44
N LEU A 272 0.03 -1.75 4.60
CA LEU A 272 0.17 -1.96 3.16
C LEU A 272 -0.57 -0.86 2.39
N GLN A 273 0.04 -0.38 1.30
CA GLN A 273 -0.59 0.51 0.33
C GLN A 273 -0.38 -0.01 -1.09
N LEU A 274 -1.48 -0.24 -1.80
CA LEU A 274 -1.52 -0.77 -3.15
C LEU A 274 -2.12 0.26 -4.10
N CYS A 275 -1.39 0.63 -5.16
CA CYS A 275 -1.92 1.48 -6.22
C CYS A 275 -2.52 0.64 -7.34
N LEU A 276 -3.84 0.74 -7.55
CA LEU A 276 -4.59 -0.04 -8.55
C LEU A 276 -5.11 0.86 -9.68
N PRO A 277 -5.03 0.42 -10.96
CA PRO A 277 -5.68 1.12 -12.06
C PRO A 277 -7.20 0.95 -11.97
N SER A 278 -7.93 2.06 -12.03
CA SER A 278 -9.41 2.03 -12.00
C SER A 278 -10.02 1.24 -13.16
N GLU A 279 -9.36 1.22 -14.32
CA GLU A 279 -9.80 0.55 -15.54
C GLU A 279 -9.84 -0.98 -15.39
N LEU A 280 -9.05 -1.54 -14.47
CA LEU A 280 -8.99 -2.98 -14.22
C LEU A 280 -9.79 -3.39 -12.99
N TRP A 281 -10.54 -2.48 -12.37
CA TRP A 281 -11.21 -2.75 -11.10
C TRP A 281 -12.15 -3.96 -11.18
N ASP A 282 -12.92 -4.08 -12.26
CA ASP A 282 -13.81 -5.23 -12.48
C ASP A 282 -13.04 -6.55 -12.68
N GLN A 283 -11.84 -6.50 -13.28
CA GLN A 283 -11.00 -7.68 -13.48
C GLN A 283 -10.33 -8.09 -12.17
N ILE A 284 -9.80 -7.12 -11.43
CA ILE A 284 -9.22 -7.29 -10.08
C ILE A 284 -10.25 -7.93 -9.14
N HIS A 285 -11.51 -7.49 -9.21
CA HIS A 285 -12.60 -8.09 -8.45
C HIS A 285 -12.87 -9.56 -8.78
N ARG A 286 -12.59 -10.01 -10.02
CA ARG A 286 -12.73 -11.42 -10.41
C ARG A 286 -11.56 -12.28 -9.96
N VAL A 287 -10.36 -11.70 -9.93
CA VAL A 287 -9.12 -12.37 -9.52
C VAL A 287 -9.12 -12.66 -8.01
N SER A 288 -9.72 -11.80 -7.20
CA SER A 288 -9.83 -12.02 -5.75
C SER A 288 -10.74 -13.20 -5.42
N ALA A 289 -10.26 -14.11 -4.57
CA ALA A 289 -11.01 -15.27 -4.12
C ALA A 289 -12.19 -14.89 -3.20
N ASN A 290 -12.05 -13.81 -2.43
CA ASN A 290 -13.13 -13.28 -1.61
C ASN A 290 -13.10 -11.74 -1.58
N PRO A 291 -13.66 -11.06 -2.59
CA PRO A 291 -13.52 -9.62 -2.73
C PRO A 291 -14.05 -8.82 -1.53
N GLU A 292 -15.08 -9.32 -0.84
CA GLU A 292 -15.63 -8.63 0.33
C GLU A 292 -14.66 -8.61 1.52
N LYS A 293 -13.84 -9.65 1.67
CA LYS A 293 -12.82 -9.75 2.73
C LYS A 293 -11.48 -9.16 2.28
N ASP A 294 -11.08 -9.46 1.05
CA ASP A 294 -9.79 -9.05 0.50
C ASP A 294 -9.73 -7.53 0.29
N PHE A 295 -10.86 -6.90 -0.08
CA PHE A 295 -10.99 -5.44 -0.22
C PHE A 295 -11.72 -4.77 0.96
N ALA A 296 -11.75 -5.41 2.14
CA ALA A 296 -12.38 -4.83 3.34
C ALA A 296 -11.70 -3.56 3.87
N GLY A 297 -10.57 -3.16 3.29
CA GLY A 297 -9.79 -1.98 3.66
C GLY A 297 -10.34 -0.66 3.13
N ASN A 298 -9.70 0.42 3.56
CA ASN A 298 -10.04 1.76 3.09
C ASN A 298 -9.47 1.95 1.68
N TYR A 299 -10.32 2.43 0.77
CA TYR A 299 -9.91 2.81 -0.57
C TYR A 299 -10.00 4.33 -0.74
N LEU A 300 -8.97 4.89 -1.35
CA LEU A 300 -8.98 6.22 -1.89
C LEU A 300 -9.12 6.10 -3.39
N THR A 301 -10.09 6.80 -3.97
CA THR A 301 -10.19 6.87 -5.43
C THR A 301 -9.85 8.27 -5.91
N ILE A 302 -8.79 8.37 -6.72
CA ILE A 302 -8.31 9.61 -7.29
C ILE A 302 -8.96 9.77 -8.67
N TYR A 303 -9.86 10.75 -8.77
CA TYR A 303 -10.45 11.17 -10.04
C TYR A 303 -10.17 12.65 -10.26
N TRP A 304 -9.57 12.96 -11.40
CA TRP A 304 -9.44 14.35 -11.85
C TRP A 304 -10.70 14.74 -12.61
N THR A 305 -11.35 15.79 -12.13
CA THR A 305 -12.36 16.50 -12.93
C THR A 305 -11.66 17.62 -13.69
N ALA A 306 -12.16 18.00 -14.87
CA ALA A 306 -11.60 19.14 -15.62
C ALA A 306 -11.49 20.42 -14.74
N ARG A 307 -12.44 20.59 -13.82
CA ARG A 307 -12.47 21.69 -12.84
C ARG A 307 -11.33 21.65 -11.81
N SER A 308 -10.86 20.46 -11.42
CA SER A 308 -9.78 20.30 -10.45
C SER A 308 -8.38 20.38 -11.06
N CYS A 309 -8.27 20.32 -12.40
CA CYS A 309 -6.99 20.42 -13.11
C CYS A 309 -6.67 21.86 -13.55
N CYS A 310 -7.69 22.72 -13.72
CA CYS A 310 -7.54 24.07 -14.25
C CYS A 310 -7.29 25.18 -13.20
N THR A 311 -7.08 24.85 -11.93
CA THR A 311 -6.80 25.86 -10.88
C THR A 311 -5.32 25.91 -10.55
N SER A 312 -4.55 26.61 -11.38
CA SER A 312 -3.26 27.20 -11.02
C SER A 312 -3.44 28.74 -10.98
N PRO A 313 -2.71 29.49 -10.14
CA PRO A 313 -3.18 30.75 -9.60
C PRO A 313 -3.03 31.89 -10.61
N ALA A 314 -4.14 32.48 -11.01
CA ALA A 314 -4.18 33.89 -11.39
C ALA A 314 -4.38 34.73 -10.11
N PRO A 315 -3.77 35.91 -9.99
CA PRO A 315 -3.73 36.65 -8.74
C PRO A 315 -5.13 37.14 -8.37
N ALA A 316 -5.44 36.98 -7.08
CA ALA A 316 -6.47 37.72 -6.35
C ALA A 316 -7.84 37.84 -7.03
N THR A 317 -8.74 36.91 -6.71
CA THR A 317 -10.07 37.24 -6.17
C THR A 317 -10.78 35.94 -5.78
N GLY A 318 -11.41 35.96 -4.61
CA GLY A 318 -11.96 34.77 -3.96
C GLY A 318 -12.93 34.00 -4.85
N CYS A 319 -12.67 32.71 -5.04
CA CYS A 319 -13.65 31.74 -5.50
C CYS A 319 -13.34 30.36 -4.89
N SER A 320 -14.23 29.93 -4.00
CA SER A 320 -14.22 28.59 -3.41
C SER A 320 -14.61 27.56 -4.47
N CYS A 321 -13.67 26.68 -4.84
CA CYS A 321 -13.92 25.54 -5.72
C CYS A 321 -13.99 24.26 -4.89
N ARG A 322 -15.13 23.55 -4.94
CA ARG A 322 -15.32 22.23 -4.30
C ARG A 322 -15.10 21.09 -5.33
N PRO A 323 -14.12 20.19 -5.13
CA PRO A 323 -14.07 18.90 -5.81
C PRO A 323 -15.17 17.97 -5.30
N THR A 324 -15.65 17.06 -6.15
CA THR A 324 -16.57 15.99 -5.73
C THR A 324 -15.75 14.74 -5.42
N THR A 325 -15.45 14.52 -4.14
CA THR A 325 -14.83 13.29 -3.63
C THR A 325 -15.89 12.35 -3.06
N ARG A 326 -15.76 11.05 -3.33
CA ARG A 326 -16.48 10.01 -2.58
C ARG A 326 -15.46 9.16 -1.84
N VAL A 327 -15.21 9.50 -0.58
CA VAL A 327 -14.62 8.57 0.39
C VAL A 327 -15.77 7.70 0.88
N SER A 328 -15.84 6.43 0.48
CA SER A 328 -16.79 5.50 1.08
C SER A 328 -16.09 4.62 2.10
N SER A 329 -16.40 4.89 3.37
CA SER A 329 -16.02 4.06 4.52
C SER A 329 -17.11 3.05 4.90
N ARG A 330 -17.86 2.50 3.93
CA ARG A 330 -18.95 1.53 4.21
C ARG A 330 -18.92 0.30 3.31
N ARG A 331 -19.24 -0.84 3.94
CA ARG A 331 -19.37 -2.22 3.40
C ARG A 331 -19.99 -2.27 2.00
N SER A 332 -19.46 -3.19 1.18
CA SER A 332 -19.81 -3.49 -0.22
C SER A 332 -21.21 -3.06 -0.67
N PRO A 333 -21.34 -2.31 -1.78
CA PRO A 333 -22.63 -2.12 -2.42
C PRO A 333 -23.02 -3.39 -3.18
N ARG A 334 -24.20 -3.94 -2.89
CA ARG A 334 -24.84 -4.98 -3.71
C ARG A 334 -24.90 -4.52 -5.16
N ALA A 335 -24.33 -5.33 -6.07
CA ALA A 335 -24.40 -5.13 -7.51
C ALA A 335 -25.87 -5.05 -7.97
N ARG A 336 -26.29 -3.89 -8.47
CA ARG A 336 -27.46 -3.79 -9.35
C ARG A 336 -26.96 -3.74 -10.79
N ARG A 337 -27.45 -4.66 -11.62
CA ARG A 337 -27.18 -4.75 -13.06
C ARG A 337 -27.51 -3.43 -13.74
N ALA A 338 -26.60 -2.94 -14.59
CA ALA A 338 -26.88 -1.87 -15.54
C ALA A 338 -27.61 -2.46 -16.77
N PRO A 339 -28.61 -1.77 -17.34
CA PRO A 339 -29.16 -2.12 -18.63
C PRO A 339 -28.27 -1.59 -19.77
N THR A 340 -28.34 -2.32 -20.87
CA THR A 340 -27.67 -2.13 -22.17
C THR A 340 -27.94 -0.77 -22.83
N SER A 341 -26.99 -0.29 -23.65
CA SER A 341 -27.00 0.95 -24.46
C SER A 341 -28.24 1.13 -25.36
N PRO A 342 -28.47 2.36 -25.90
CA PRO A 342 -27.95 2.68 -27.24
C PRO A 342 -27.50 4.16 -27.51
N MET A 343 -26.50 4.28 -28.39
CA MET A 343 -26.29 5.20 -29.54
C MET A 343 -26.89 6.65 -29.65
N TRP A 344 -25.98 7.60 -29.98
CA TRP A 344 -26.08 8.95 -30.65
C TRP A 344 -26.77 10.18 -30.00
N GLY A 345 -26.13 11.36 -30.11
CA GLY A 345 -26.83 12.66 -30.33
C GLY A 345 -26.52 13.84 -29.37
N SER A 346 -26.32 15.03 -29.96
CA SER A 346 -25.88 16.34 -29.41
C SER A 346 -26.77 17.08 -28.38
N CYS A 347 -26.11 18.02 -27.67
CA CYS A 347 -26.57 19.33 -27.13
C CYS A 347 -27.64 19.43 -25.99
N ALA A 348 -27.17 20.03 -24.87
CA ALA A 348 -27.74 20.64 -23.64
C ALA A 348 -29.08 21.45 -23.72
N PRO A 349 -29.64 22.09 -22.62
CA PRO A 349 -29.49 21.97 -21.14
C PRO A 349 -30.83 22.07 -20.29
N ARG A 350 -30.69 21.99 -18.93
CA ARG A 350 -31.60 22.40 -17.80
C ARG A 350 -32.74 21.42 -17.45
N TYR A 351 -33.15 21.10 -16.21
CA TYR A 351 -33.25 21.80 -14.90
C TYR A 351 -33.29 20.76 -13.71
N PRO A 352 -33.46 21.14 -12.42
CA PRO A 352 -32.88 20.45 -11.26
C PRO A 352 -33.86 19.48 -10.56
N ILE A 353 -33.33 18.52 -9.78
CA ILE A 353 -34.15 17.80 -8.79
C ILE A 353 -33.50 17.90 -7.41
N SER A 354 -34.33 18.39 -6.49
CA SER A 354 -34.06 18.70 -5.08
C SER A 354 -33.78 17.46 -4.22
N LEU A 355 -32.99 17.69 -3.18
CA LEU A 355 -32.77 16.80 -2.04
C LEU A 355 -34.08 16.50 -1.30
N VAL A 356 -34.32 15.22 -0.99
CA VAL A 356 -35.21 14.78 0.09
C VAL A 356 -34.33 14.41 1.29
N THR A 357 -34.36 15.23 2.33
CA THR A 357 -33.86 14.90 3.66
C THR A 357 -34.95 14.18 4.44
N ALA A 358 -34.71 12.93 4.84
CA ALA A 358 -35.53 12.23 5.82
C ALA A 358 -34.79 12.18 7.15
N GLU A 359 -35.30 12.92 8.15
CA GLU A 359 -34.91 12.80 9.56
C GLU A 359 -35.40 11.48 10.17
N PRO A 360 -34.68 10.91 11.16
CA PRO A 360 -35.10 9.70 11.86
C PRO A 360 -36.15 10.00 12.93
N ARG A 361 -37.36 9.43 12.80
CA ARG A 361 -38.35 9.40 13.88
C ARG A 361 -37.96 8.38 14.95
N ARG A 362 -37.86 8.88 16.19
CA ARG A 362 -37.84 8.13 17.45
C ARG A 362 -38.97 7.10 17.49
N ILE A 363 -38.63 5.86 17.87
CA ILE A 363 -39.62 4.89 18.37
C ILE A 363 -39.35 4.68 19.85
N ARG A 364 -40.40 4.92 20.65
CA ARG A 364 -40.50 4.72 22.09
C ARG A 364 -40.47 3.24 22.44
N SER A 365 -39.84 2.92 23.56
CA SER A 365 -39.97 1.66 24.29
C SER A 365 -41.41 1.42 24.78
N PRO A 366 -41.84 0.16 24.90
CA PRO A 366 -42.79 -0.22 25.91
C PRO A 366 -42.13 -1.12 26.97
N THR A 367 -42.37 -0.72 28.21
CA THR A 367 -42.29 -1.51 29.44
C THR A 367 -43.12 -2.79 29.36
N SER A 368 -42.59 -3.92 29.84
CA SER A 368 -43.38 -4.87 30.63
C SER A 368 -42.47 -5.73 31.53
N SER A 369 -42.84 -5.71 32.80
CA SER A 369 -42.45 -6.56 33.91
C SER A 369 -42.63 -8.06 33.67
N ALA A 370 -41.69 -8.88 34.18
CA ALA A 370 -41.96 -10.17 34.84
C ALA A 370 -40.65 -10.75 35.44
N THR A 371 -40.49 -10.62 36.76
CA THR A 371 -39.90 -11.66 37.64
C THR A 371 -41.01 -12.69 37.94
N PRO A 372 -40.75 -13.94 38.43
CA PRO A 372 -39.69 -14.31 39.38
C PRO A 372 -39.05 -15.71 39.20
N SER A 373 -37.99 -16.02 39.96
CA SER A 373 -37.97 -17.08 40.99
C SER A 373 -36.61 -17.76 41.17
N SER A 374 -36.20 -17.89 42.44
CA SER A 374 -35.32 -18.90 43.05
C SER A 374 -33.86 -18.99 42.61
N CYS A 375 -32.85 -19.29 43.43
CA CYS A 375 -32.58 -19.25 44.87
C CYS A 375 -31.05 -19.50 44.97
N PRO A 376 -30.39 -19.13 46.09
CA PRO A 376 -28.95 -19.30 46.26
C PRO A 376 -28.59 -20.60 47.00
N GLY A 377 -27.34 -21.05 46.85
CA GLY A 377 -26.63 -21.86 47.84
C GLY A 377 -26.09 -23.20 47.35
N THR A 378 -24.80 -23.25 46.99
CA THR A 378 -23.72 -23.74 47.86
C THR A 378 -22.37 -23.40 47.25
#